data_AF-A0A9D6K5H1-F1
#
_entry.id   AF-A0A9D6K5H1-F1
#
_cell.length_a   1.000
_cell.length_b   1.000
_cell.length_c   1.000
_cell.angle_alpha   90.00
_cell.angle_beta   90.00
_cell.angle_gamma   90.00
#
_symmetry.space_group_name_H-M   'P 1'
#
loop_
_entity.id
_entity.type
_entity.pdbx_description
1 polymer ?
#
loop_
_entity_poly.entity_id
_entity_poly.type
_entity_poly.pdbx_seq_one_letter_code
_entity_poly.pdbx_strand_id
1 'polypeptide(L)'
;MEEKKKEESHLEFIAEAEEIIELISKNLITLEKSQGKPPQPDVVNAIFRGVHTLKGIAGMMGFNNITEFSHTLENLLDFSLRV
;
A
#
# COMPACT_ATOMS: atom_id res chain seq x y z
N MET A 1 -31.39 -3.55 -3.93
CA MET A 1 -30.63 -4.57 -3.18
C MET A 1 -29.18 -4.62 -3.68
N GLU A 2 -28.96 -4.58 -4.98
CA GLU A 2 -27.63 -4.57 -5.61
C GLU A 2 -26.81 -3.31 -5.33
N GLU A 3 -27.45 -2.12 -5.33
CA GLU A 3 -26.77 -0.86 -5.00
C GLU A 3 -26.27 -0.79 -3.56
N LYS A 4 -27.06 -1.26 -2.59
CA LYS A 4 -26.64 -1.34 -1.18
C LYS A 4 -25.43 -2.24 -0.97
N LYS A 5 -25.37 -3.39 -1.68
CA LYS A 5 -24.23 -4.32 -1.61
C LYS A 5 -22.96 -3.72 -2.20
N LYS A 6 -23.09 -2.92 -3.25
CA LYS A 6 -21.97 -2.18 -3.85
C LYS A 6 -21.44 -1.09 -2.92
N GLU A 7 -22.33 -0.37 -2.26
CA GLU A 7 -21.99 0.65 -1.27
C GLU A 7 -21.28 0.05 -0.04
N GLU A 8 -21.77 -1.07 0.47
CA GLU A 8 -21.13 -1.82 1.57
C GLU A 8 -19.71 -2.26 1.20
N SER A 9 -19.52 -2.84 0.00
CA SER A 9 -18.21 -3.25 -0.49
C SER A 9 -17.24 -2.08 -0.70
N HIS A 10 -17.74 -0.89 -1.08
CA HIS A 10 -16.90 0.31 -1.16
C HIS A 10 -16.45 0.77 0.23
N LEU A 11 -17.32 0.72 1.24
CA LEU A 11 -16.98 1.10 2.61
C LEU A 11 -15.95 0.14 3.22
N GLU A 12 -16.10 -1.16 2.98
CA GLU A 12 -15.10 -2.16 3.38
C GLU A 12 -13.73 -1.88 2.72
N PHE A 13 -13.71 -1.58 1.42
CA PHE A 13 -12.48 -1.20 0.74
C PHE A 13 -11.83 0.04 1.36
N ILE A 14 -12.61 1.08 1.66
CA ILE A 14 -12.08 2.32 2.24
C ILE A 14 -11.44 2.02 3.61
N ALA A 15 -12.13 1.27 4.46
CA ALA A 15 -11.62 0.92 5.78
C ALA A 15 -10.29 0.13 5.69
N GLU A 16 -10.24 -0.90 4.84
CA GLU A 16 -9.03 -1.70 4.63
C GLU A 16 -7.88 -0.85 4.04
N ALA A 17 -8.19 0.01 3.07
CA ALA A 17 -7.20 0.89 2.45
C ALA A 17 -6.62 1.89 3.47
N GLU A 18 -7.45 2.44 4.37
CA GLU A 18 -7.00 3.34 5.43
C GLU A 18 -6.03 2.64 6.39
N GLU A 19 -6.32 1.41 6.82
CA GLU A 19 -5.43 0.63 7.68
C GLU A 19 -4.08 0.34 7.00
N ILE A 20 -4.12 -0.03 5.72
CA ILE A 20 -2.91 -0.27 4.93
C ILE A 20 -2.08 1.01 4.76
N ILE A 21 -2.73 2.14 4.47
CA ILE A 21 -2.06 3.44 4.32
C ILE A 21 -1.45 3.89 5.65
N GLU A 22 -2.11 3.64 6.78
CA GLU A 22 -1.57 3.94 8.10
C GLU A 22 -0.32 3.10 8.39
N LEU A 23 -0.36 1.80 8.07
CA LEU A 23 0.80 0.91 8.18
C LEU A 23 1.97 1.40 7.32
N ILE A 24 1.73 1.73 6.05
CA ILE A 24 2.74 2.26 5.12
C ILE A 24 3.34 3.55 5.71
N SER A 25 2.49 4.48 6.16
CA SER A 25 2.91 5.77 6.72
C SER A 25 3.80 5.61 7.96
N LYS A 26 3.43 4.71 8.89
CA LYS A 26 4.24 4.41 10.09
C LYS A 26 5.62 3.86 9.73
N ASN A 27 5.71 2.99 8.73
CA ASN A 27 6.98 2.43 8.28
C ASN A 27 7.84 3.47 7.55
N LEU A 28 7.23 4.36 6.75
CA LEU A 28 7.94 5.48 6.12
C LEU A 28 8.56 6.43 7.16
N ILE A 29 7.81 6.77 8.22
CA ILE A 29 8.34 7.56 9.35
C ILE A 29 9.51 6.82 10.05
N THR A 30 9.44 5.49 10.16
CA THR A 30 10.53 4.69 10.73
C THR A 30 11.80 4.76 9.88
N LEU A 31 11.67 4.71 8.55
CA LEU A 31 12.79 4.92 7.63
C LEU A 31 13.35 6.34 7.73
N GLU A 32 12.49 7.35 7.77
CA GLU A 32 12.88 8.75 7.94
C GLU A 32 13.69 8.96 9.22
N LYS A 33 13.23 8.42 10.35
CA LYS A 33 13.96 8.49 11.64
C LYS A 33 15.30 7.74 11.62
N SER A 34 15.47 6.81 10.68
CA SER A 34 16.71 6.06 10.49
C SER A 34 17.66 6.72 9.47
N GLN A 35 17.36 7.95 9.02
CA GLN A 35 18.22 8.71 8.10
C GLN A 35 19.68 8.76 8.57
N GLY A 36 20.60 8.52 7.62
CA GLY A 36 22.04 8.41 7.89
C GLY A 36 22.53 6.97 8.18
N LYS A 37 21.62 5.98 8.21
CA LYS A 37 21.94 4.55 8.26
C LYS A 37 21.41 3.85 6.99
N PRO A 38 21.97 2.68 6.63
CA PRO A 38 21.40 1.86 5.57
C PRO A 38 19.91 1.55 5.83
N PRO A 39 19.05 1.52 4.79
CA PRO A 39 17.65 1.15 4.92
C PRO A 39 17.53 -0.22 5.59
N GLN A 40 16.62 -0.35 6.56
CA GLN A 40 16.35 -1.63 7.20
C GLN A 40 15.49 -2.47 6.25
N PRO A 41 15.98 -3.61 5.72
CA PRO A 41 15.26 -4.38 4.70
C PRO A 41 13.85 -4.79 5.15
N ASP A 42 13.68 -5.10 6.44
CA ASP A 42 12.38 -5.50 7.00
C ASP A 42 11.33 -4.38 6.93
N VAL A 43 11.74 -3.13 7.15
CA VAL A 43 10.85 -1.96 7.10
C VAL A 43 10.46 -1.67 5.65
N VAL A 44 11.41 -1.74 4.72
CA VAL A 44 11.14 -1.57 3.29
C VAL A 44 10.23 -2.69 2.77
N ASN A 45 10.48 -3.94 3.17
CA ASN A 45 9.64 -5.08 2.84
C ASN A 45 8.21 -4.95 3.41
N ALA A 46 8.06 -4.37 4.61
CA ALA A 46 6.74 -4.11 5.18
C ALA A 46 5.96 -3.08 4.35
N ILE A 47 6.61 -2.01 3.88
CA ILE A 47 6.00 -1.02 2.98
C ILE A 47 5.62 -1.67 1.65
N PHE A 48 6.52 -2.46 1.06
CA PHE A 48 6.26 -3.17 -0.19
C PHE A 48 5.02 -4.07 -0.09
N ARG A 49 4.92 -4.87 0.98
CA ARG A 49 3.74 -5.72 1.21
C ARG A 49 2.46 -4.89 1.37
N GLY A 50 2.50 -3.77 2.08
CA GLY A 50 1.35 -2.87 2.19
C GLY A 50 0.88 -2.36 0.83
N VAL A 51 1.81 -1.88 0.00
CA VAL A 51 1.51 -1.41 -1.37
C VAL A 51 0.97 -2.56 -2.24
N HIS A 52 1.54 -3.76 -2.13
CA HIS A 52 1.08 -4.94 -2.86
C HIS A 52 -0.36 -5.32 -2.51
N THR A 53 -0.68 -5.32 -1.21
CA THR A 53 -2.05 -5.59 -0.74
C THR A 53 -3.01 -4.52 -1.25
N LEU A 54 -2.66 -3.23 -1.16
CA LEU A 54 -3.48 -2.12 -1.67
C LEU A 54 -3.80 -2.27 -3.16
N LYS A 55 -2.79 -2.63 -3.97
CA LYS A 55 -2.98 -2.95 -5.40
C LYS A 55 -3.98 -4.09 -5.60
N GLY A 56 -3.83 -5.17 -4.82
CA GLY A 56 -4.69 -6.34 -4.90
C GLY A 56 -6.15 -6.02 -4.63
N ILE A 57 -6.45 -5.37 -3.50
CA ILE A 57 -7.82 -5.00 -3.14
C ILE A 57 -8.41 -3.97 -4.11
N ALA A 58 -7.61 -3.01 -4.59
CA ALA A 58 -8.06 -2.04 -5.59
C ALA A 58 -8.38 -2.71 -6.93
N GLY A 59 -7.58 -3.69 -7.35
CA GLY A 59 -7.81 -4.48 -8.56
C GLY A 59 -9.09 -5.31 -8.48
N MET A 60 -9.37 -5.90 -7.31
CA MET A 60 -10.62 -6.64 -7.05
C MET A 60 -11.86 -5.73 -7.15
N MET A 61 -11.72 -4.47 -6.76
CA MET A 61 -12.79 -3.46 -6.84
C MET A 61 -12.90 -2.78 -8.21
N GLY A 62 -11.98 -3.05 -9.14
CA GLY A 62 -11.90 -2.38 -10.44
C GLY A 62 -11.45 -0.92 -10.36
N PHE A 63 -10.79 -0.52 -9.27
CA PHE A 63 -10.24 0.82 -9.08
C PHE A 63 -8.89 0.96 -9.79
N ASN A 64 -8.95 1.11 -11.11
CA ASN A 64 -7.78 1.12 -11.99
C ASN A 64 -6.74 2.18 -11.60
N ASN A 65 -7.18 3.41 -11.29
CA ASN A 65 -6.25 4.48 -10.91
C ASN A 65 -5.42 4.13 -9.66
N ILE A 66 -6.04 3.50 -8.64
CA ILE A 66 -5.35 3.08 -7.41
C ILE A 66 -4.42 1.90 -7.70
N THR A 67 -4.85 0.98 -8.56
CA THR A 67 -4.06 -0.17 -9.00
C THR A 67 -2.78 0.26 -9.72
N GLU A 68 -2.89 1.17 -10.68
CA GLU A 68 -1.75 1.70 -11.45
C GLU A 68 -0.79 2.52 -10.57
N PHE A 69 -1.34 3.33 -9.66
CA PHE A 69 -0.54 4.07 -8.68
C PHE A 69 0.26 3.12 -7.78
N SER A 70 -0.40 2.10 -7.22
CA SER A 70 0.23 1.12 -6.34
C SER A 70 1.30 0.30 -7.07
N HIS A 71 1.07 -0.05 -8.34
CA HIS A 71 2.08 -0.71 -9.17
C HIS A 71 3.32 0.19 -9.40
N THR A 72 3.14 1.49 -9.61
CA THR A 72 4.25 2.43 -9.74
C THR A 72 5.08 2.51 -8.45
N LEU A 73 4.41 2.48 -7.29
CA LEU A 73 5.08 2.42 -5.99
C LEU A 73 5.85 1.11 -5.77
N GLU A 74 5.29 -0.05 -6.16
CA GLU A 74 6.02 -1.33 -6.10
C GLU A 74 7.33 -1.27 -6.88
N ASN A 75 7.30 -0.71 -8.10
CA ASN A 75 8.49 -0.59 -8.94
C ASN A 75 9.57 0.31 -8.30
N LEU A 76 9.16 1.41 -7.65
CA LEU A 76 10.08 2.29 -6.92
C LEU A 76 10.72 1.58 -5.71
N LEU A 77 9.92 0.80 -4.97
CA LEU A 77 10.37 0.07 -3.78
C LEU A 77 11.27 -1.11 -4.15
N ASP A 78 10.95 -1.83 -5.22
CA ASP A 78 11.80 -2.92 -5.75
C ASP A 78 13.17 -2.40 -6.18
N PHE A 79 13.25 -1.24 -6.84
CA PHE A 79 14.53 -0.60 -7.14
C PHE A 79 15.33 -0.27 -5.87
N SER A 80 14.65 0.17 -4.82
CA SER A 80 15.27 0.55 -3.54
C SER A 80 15.74 -0.64 -2.69
N LEU A 81 15.25 -1.86 -2.96
CA LEU A 81 15.65 -3.11 -2.28
C LEU A 81 16.83 -3.82 -2.97
N ARG A 82 17.24 -3.37 -4.17
CA ARG A 82 18.30 -4.01 -4.98
C ARG A 82 19.71 -3.43 -4.75
N VAL A 83 19.92 -2.68 -3.66
CA VAL A 83 21.22 -2.07 -3.28
C VAL A 83 21.96 -2.86 -2.22
#